data_AF-A0A523DWS2-F1
#
_entry.id   AF-A0A523DWS2-F1
#
_cell.length_a   1.000
_cell.length_b   1.000
_cell.length_c   1.000
_cell.angle_alpha   90.00
_cell.angle_beta   90.00
_cell.angle_gamma   90.00
#
_symmetry.space_group_name_H-M   'P 1'
#
loop_
_entity.id
_entity.type
_entity.pdbx_description
1 polymer ?
#
loop_
_entity_poly.entity_id
_entity_poly.type
_entity_poly.pdbx_seq_one_letter_code
_entity_poly.pdbx_strand_id
1 'polypeptide(L)'
;MAPRRTAHGDPHDAEPGVASAQRERGGARRVTTPDIPDILETVLRLRKAGEPFVLATVVGAEKPTSAKPGAKAIITAEGNWIGWIGGSCSRPAVEYEARRVLRSGEPYVVHLASTETCASGGTLDIYLEPYLPKPHLVIIGHLPVAEAMVRLAKPLGFRVSVMTPEGHPDQFPDADSVSESIDLSEASAGETFVVIASHGNYDAEALEAVAKAESTYVALVSSKKRARVSASQSM
;
A
#
# COMPACT_ATOMS: atom_id res chain seq x y z
N MET A 1 -54.58 -68.35 43.11
CA MET A 1 -53.40 -67.50 43.39
C MET A 1 -53.59 -66.22 42.60
N ALA A 2 -53.98 -65.14 43.27
CA ALA A 2 -54.21 -63.79 42.70
C ALA A 2 -52.88 -63.10 42.37
N PRO A 3 -52.81 -61.84 41.85
CA PRO A 3 -53.84 -60.93 41.29
C PRO A 3 -53.39 -60.42 39.87
N ARG A 4 -54.04 -59.54 39.09
CA ARG A 4 -54.25 -58.07 39.24
C ARG A 4 -54.98 -57.57 37.96
N ARG A 5 -56.13 -56.93 38.10
CA ARG A 5 -56.40 -55.48 37.91
C ARG A 5 -56.07 -54.91 36.53
N THR A 6 -57.17 -54.65 35.81
CA THR A 6 -57.37 -53.77 34.67
C THR A 6 -57.51 -52.30 35.10
N ALA A 7 -56.87 -51.40 34.34
CA ALA A 7 -57.18 -49.98 34.07
C ALA A 7 -56.01 -49.51 33.17
N HIS A 8 -56.11 -48.68 32.14
CA HIS A 8 -57.00 -47.56 31.83
C HIS A 8 -56.64 -47.06 30.42
N GLY A 9 -57.58 -46.45 29.67
CA GLY A 9 -57.27 -45.44 28.65
C GLY A 9 -57.68 -45.72 27.20
N ASP A 10 -58.92 -45.37 26.87
CA ASP A 10 -59.27 -44.64 25.62
C ASP A 10 -59.21 -43.11 25.94
N PRO A 11 -59.29 -42.13 25.01
CA PRO A 11 -59.68 -42.21 23.59
C PRO A 11 -58.86 -41.29 22.62
N HIS A 12 -59.35 -41.22 21.38
CA HIS A 12 -59.29 -40.11 20.40
C HIS A 12 -58.31 -40.18 19.23
N ASP A 13 -58.83 -40.78 18.14
CA ASP A 13 -59.15 -40.12 16.87
C ASP A 13 -58.11 -39.23 16.18
N ALA A 14 -57.58 -39.84 15.10
CA ALA A 14 -57.60 -39.34 13.72
C ALA A 14 -56.92 -38.01 13.38
N GLU A 15 -55.82 -38.12 12.61
CA GLU A 15 -55.65 -37.41 11.34
C GLU A 15 -54.80 -38.23 10.35
N PRO A 16 -54.94 -38.00 9.03
CA PRO A 16 -54.68 -39.01 8.01
C PRO A 16 -53.31 -38.90 7.31
N GLY A 17 -52.84 -40.05 6.84
CA GLY A 17 -52.29 -40.23 5.48
C GLY A 17 -51.12 -39.34 5.05
N VAL A 18 -49.91 -39.76 5.40
CA VAL A 18 -48.67 -39.25 4.79
C VAL A 18 -48.57 -39.75 3.35
N ALA A 19 -48.83 -38.87 2.38
CA ALA A 19 -48.42 -39.05 0.99
C ALA A 19 -46.99 -38.53 0.82
N SER A 20 -46.08 -39.45 0.49
CA SER A 20 -44.68 -39.20 0.17
C SER A 20 -44.52 -38.33 -1.08
N ALA A 21 -43.97 -37.13 -0.92
CA ALA A 21 -43.38 -36.36 -2.01
C ALA A 21 -41.93 -36.05 -1.65
N GLN A 22 -41.00 -36.70 -2.36
CA GLN A 22 -39.57 -36.42 -2.29
C GLN A 22 -39.33 -34.94 -2.61
N ARG A 23 -38.97 -34.15 -1.60
CA ARG A 23 -38.41 -32.82 -1.84
C ARG A 23 -36.91 -32.96 -2.06
N GLU A 24 -36.53 -32.70 -3.30
CA GLU A 24 -35.15 -32.57 -3.73
C GLU A 24 -34.39 -31.64 -2.79
N ARG A 25 -33.22 -32.08 -2.35
CA ARG A 25 -32.29 -31.29 -1.54
C ARG A 25 -31.81 -30.14 -2.41
N GLY A 26 -32.44 -28.98 -2.27
CA GLY A 26 -31.98 -27.73 -2.86
C GLY A 26 -30.56 -27.46 -2.41
N GLY A 27 -29.60 -27.73 -3.31
CA GLY A 27 -28.20 -27.44 -3.10
C GLY A 27 -28.04 -25.98 -2.70
N ALA A 28 -27.36 -25.75 -1.58
CA ALA A 28 -27.01 -24.40 -1.15
C ALA A 28 -26.23 -23.72 -2.28
N ARG A 29 -26.93 -22.88 -3.04
CA ARG A 29 -26.34 -22.03 -4.07
C ARG A 29 -25.39 -21.12 -3.31
N ARG A 30 -24.09 -21.41 -3.40
CA ARG A 30 -23.03 -20.51 -2.91
C ARG A 30 -23.36 -19.15 -3.49
N VAL A 31 -23.72 -18.20 -2.62
CA VAL A 31 -23.74 -16.80 -3.00
C VAL A 31 -22.31 -16.50 -3.38
N THR A 32 -22.02 -16.43 -4.67
CA THR A 32 -20.73 -15.98 -5.17
C THR A 32 -20.62 -14.54 -4.72
N THR A 33 -19.78 -14.31 -3.70
CA THR A 33 -19.26 -13.00 -3.39
C THR A 33 -18.88 -12.34 -4.71
N PRO A 34 -19.27 -11.08 -5.00
CA PRO A 34 -18.81 -10.39 -6.20
C PRO A 34 -17.29 -10.58 -6.33
N ASP A 35 -16.78 -10.76 -7.56
CA ASP A 35 -15.36 -10.95 -7.88
C ASP A 35 -14.54 -9.76 -7.35
N ILE A 36 -14.27 -9.74 -6.05
CA ILE A 36 -13.31 -8.85 -5.43
C ILE A 36 -11.97 -9.38 -5.93
N PRO A 37 -11.18 -8.56 -6.66
CA PRO A 37 -9.84 -8.95 -7.08
C PRO A 37 -9.08 -9.54 -5.89
N ASP A 38 -8.35 -10.62 -6.13
CA ASP A 38 -7.50 -11.18 -5.08
C ASP A 38 -6.60 -10.05 -4.53
N ILE A 39 -6.77 -9.78 -3.24
CA ILE A 39 -6.07 -8.69 -2.57
C ILE A 39 -4.56 -8.90 -2.64
N LEU A 40 -4.09 -10.15 -2.55
CA LEU A 40 -2.67 -10.47 -2.60
C LEU A 40 -2.11 -10.22 -4.00
N GLU A 41 -2.82 -10.63 -5.05
CA GLU A 41 -2.43 -10.34 -6.44
C GLU A 41 -2.39 -8.82 -6.70
N THR A 42 -3.37 -8.10 -6.16
CA THR A 42 -3.42 -6.63 -6.28
C THR A 42 -2.24 -5.97 -5.56
N VAL A 43 -1.92 -6.41 -4.34
CA VAL A 43 -0.74 -5.97 -3.57
C VAL A 43 0.54 -6.19 -4.38
N LEU A 44 0.72 -7.38 -4.96
CA LEU A 44 1.90 -7.71 -5.76
C LEU A 44 2.00 -6.83 -7.01
N ARG A 45 0.88 -6.60 -7.71
CA ARG A 45 0.82 -5.73 -8.88
C ARG A 45 1.21 -4.29 -8.54
N LEU A 46 0.59 -3.71 -7.52
CA LEU A 46 0.87 -2.33 -7.09
C LEU A 46 2.32 -2.16 -6.62
N ARG A 47 2.81 -3.11 -5.81
CA ARG A 47 4.20 -3.11 -5.35
C ARG A 47 5.19 -3.19 -6.51
N LYS A 48 4.91 -4.01 -7.53
CA LYS A 48 5.75 -4.12 -8.73
C LYS A 48 5.72 -2.84 -9.58
N ALA A 49 4.57 -2.16 -9.63
CA ALA A 49 4.44 -0.87 -10.31
C ALA A 49 5.10 0.29 -9.54
N GLY A 50 5.49 0.09 -8.27
CA GLY A 50 6.00 1.17 -7.42
C GLY A 50 4.91 2.16 -7.01
N GLU A 51 3.64 1.77 -7.12
CA GLU A 51 2.50 2.61 -6.73
C GLU A 51 2.36 2.57 -5.20
N PRO A 52 2.34 3.72 -4.51
CA PRO A 52 2.13 3.75 -3.07
C PRO A 52 0.68 3.42 -2.69
N PHE A 53 0.51 2.55 -1.69
CA PHE A 53 -0.81 2.17 -1.16
C PHE A 53 -0.75 1.73 0.31
N VAL A 54 -1.91 1.62 0.95
CA VAL A 54 -2.06 1.06 2.31
C VAL A 54 -2.85 -0.22 2.22
N LEU A 55 -2.33 -1.28 2.87
CA LEU A 55 -3.09 -2.48 3.14
C LEU A 55 -3.76 -2.34 4.51
N ALA A 56 -5.07 -2.16 4.50
CA ALA A 56 -5.90 -2.19 5.69
C ALA A 56 -6.30 -3.65 6.00
N THR A 57 -6.06 -4.10 7.23
CA THR A 57 -6.47 -5.42 7.71
C THR A 57 -7.24 -5.27 9.02
N VAL A 58 -8.44 -5.83 9.08
CA VAL A 58 -9.18 -5.96 10.35
C VAL A 58 -8.44 -6.96 11.24
N VAL A 59 -7.95 -6.50 12.38
CA VAL A 59 -7.23 -7.33 13.36
C VAL A 59 -8.08 -7.63 14.60
N GLY A 60 -9.05 -6.76 14.91
CA GLY A 60 -10.00 -6.93 16.02
C GLY A 60 -11.41 -6.51 15.61
N ALA A 61 -12.42 -7.20 16.15
CA ALA A 61 -13.82 -6.91 15.86
C ALA A 61 -14.72 -7.38 17.02
N GLU A 62 -15.44 -6.45 17.64
CA GLU A 62 -16.47 -6.78 18.64
C GLU A 62 -17.86 -6.51 18.09
N LYS A 63 -18.79 -7.41 18.40
CA LYS A 63 -20.14 -7.38 17.87
C LYS A 63 -20.94 -6.21 18.47
N PRO A 64 -21.91 -5.67 17.71
CA PRO A 64 -22.30 -6.09 16.36
C PRO A 64 -21.50 -5.38 15.25
N THR A 65 -20.86 -6.19 14.40
CA THR A 65 -20.18 -5.75 13.17
C THR A 65 -20.26 -6.87 12.13
N SER A 66 -20.35 -6.49 10.86
CA SER A 66 -20.32 -7.43 9.74
C SER A 66 -18.91 -7.88 9.39
N ALA A 67 -17.90 -7.08 9.74
CA ALA A 67 -16.51 -7.40 9.51
C ALA A 67 -16.04 -8.55 10.41
N LYS A 68 -15.04 -9.27 9.93
CA LYS A 68 -14.34 -10.30 10.71
C LYS A 68 -12.85 -10.03 10.66
N PRO A 69 -12.09 -10.41 11.71
CA PRO A 69 -10.64 -10.42 11.64
C PRO A 69 -10.16 -11.14 10.38
N GLY A 70 -9.18 -10.56 9.70
CA GLY A 70 -8.67 -11.03 8.41
C GLY A 70 -9.33 -10.41 7.19
N ALA A 71 -10.41 -9.63 7.34
CA ALA A 71 -10.95 -8.81 6.24
C ALA A 71 -9.92 -7.75 5.81
N LYS A 72 -9.77 -7.52 4.50
CA LYS A 72 -8.73 -6.66 3.93
C LYS A 72 -9.26 -5.69 2.89
N ALA A 73 -8.66 -4.52 2.84
CA ALA A 73 -8.81 -3.56 1.75
C ALA A 73 -7.48 -2.89 1.42
N ILE A 74 -7.36 -2.41 0.19
CA ILE A 74 -6.26 -1.60 -0.30
C ILE A 74 -6.79 -0.20 -0.53
N ILE A 75 -6.02 0.80 -0.08
CA ILE A 75 -6.30 2.22 -0.29
C ILE A 75 -5.09 2.82 -1.02
N THR A 76 -5.25 3.25 -2.27
CA THR A 76 -4.15 3.89 -3.03
C THR A 76 -3.98 5.35 -2.61
N ALA A 77 -2.88 6.00 -3.02
CA ALA A 77 -2.63 7.41 -2.73
C ALA A 77 -3.73 8.35 -3.29
N GLU A 78 -4.34 7.98 -4.41
CA GLU A 78 -5.46 8.68 -5.04
C GLU A 78 -6.81 8.44 -4.32
N GLY A 79 -6.82 7.52 -3.34
CA GLY A 79 -8.01 7.13 -2.58
C GLY A 79 -8.85 6.03 -3.24
N ASN A 80 -8.31 5.32 -4.23
CA ASN A 80 -9.00 4.15 -4.79
C ASN A 80 -9.08 3.05 -3.74
N TRP A 81 -10.26 2.44 -3.60
CA TRP A 81 -10.54 1.42 -2.59
C TRP A 81 -10.83 0.07 -3.24
N ILE A 82 -10.03 -0.94 -2.87
CA ILE A 82 -10.17 -2.31 -3.39
C ILE A 82 -10.33 -3.26 -2.22
N GLY A 83 -11.39 -4.06 -2.18
CA GLY A 83 -11.67 -4.97 -1.07
C GLY A 83 -12.61 -4.40 -0.01
N TRP A 84 -12.61 -5.03 1.16
CA TRP A 84 -13.64 -4.79 2.16
C TRP A 84 -13.15 -5.09 3.59
N ILE A 85 -13.37 -4.16 4.51
CA ILE A 85 -13.02 -4.28 5.95
C ILE A 85 -14.22 -4.08 6.88
N GLY A 86 -15.44 -3.99 6.35
CA GLY A 86 -16.63 -3.69 7.14
C GLY A 86 -17.64 -2.77 6.45
N GLY A 87 -18.64 -2.33 7.21
CA GLY A 87 -19.65 -1.41 6.73
C GLY A 87 -19.07 -0.08 6.23
N SER A 88 -19.84 0.67 5.45
CA SER A 88 -19.41 1.97 4.89
C SER A 88 -19.02 3.01 5.94
N CYS A 89 -19.47 2.84 7.18
CA CYS A 89 -19.21 3.74 8.30
C CYS A 89 -17.72 3.88 8.67
N SER A 90 -16.90 2.84 8.50
CA SER A 90 -15.47 2.88 8.82
C SER A 90 -14.62 3.56 7.77
N ARG A 91 -15.15 3.70 6.55
CA ARG A 91 -14.38 4.11 5.37
C ARG A 91 -13.79 5.52 5.47
N PRO A 92 -14.52 6.56 5.89
CA PRO A 92 -13.95 7.92 5.97
C PRO A 92 -12.78 8.03 6.96
N ALA A 93 -12.90 7.39 8.12
CA ALA A 93 -11.84 7.37 9.13
C ALA A 93 -10.60 6.63 8.61
N VAL A 94 -10.79 5.47 7.98
CA VAL A 94 -9.69 4.68 7.41
C VAL A 94 -9.04 5.38 6.23
N GLU A 95 -9.79 6.03 5.33
CA GLU A 95 -9.20 6.81 4.23
C GLU A 95 -8.38 8.00 4.73
N TYR A 96 -8.86 8.69 5.78
CA TYR A 96 -8.13 9.78 6.41
C TYR A 96 -6.80 9.30 7.01
N GLU A 97 -6.84 8.22 7.80
CA GLU A 97 -5.65 7.65 8.43
C GLU A 97 -4.71 6.99 7.41
N ALA A 98 -5.23 6.35 6.37
CA ALA A 98 -4.42 5.78 5.28
C ALA A 98 -3.57 6.86 4.60
N ARG A 99 -4.14 8.04 4.32
CA ARG A 99 -3.36 9.17 3.77
C ARG A 99 -2.27 9.64 4.74
N ARG A 100 -2.52 9.62 6.05
CA ARG A 100 -1.51 9.98 7.06
C ARG A 100 -0.37 8.97 7.08
N VAL A 101 -0.71 7.69 7.12
CA VAL A 101 0.22 6.55 7.11
C VAL A 101 1.07 6.50 5.84
N LEU A 102 0.51 6.83 4.67
CA LEU A 102 1.29 6.97 3.43
C LEU A 102 2.34 8.09 3.51
N ARG A 103 2.02 9.20 4.17
CA ARG A 103 2.98 10.30 4.32
C ARG A 103 4.05 10.02 5.36
N SER A 104 3.70 9.37 6.47
CA SER A 104 4.67 9.04 7.52
C SER A 104 5.52 7.82 7.18
N GLY A 105 5.00 6.89 6.37
CA GLY A 105 5.61 5.57 6.16
C GLY A 105 5.50 4.64 7.37
N GLU A 106 4.85 5.09 8.45
CA GLU A 106 4.75 4.36 9.71
C GLU A 106 3.40 3.64 9.83
N PRO A 107 3.38 2.33 10.12
CA PRO A 107 2.15 1.59 10.35
C PRO A 107 1.33 2.14 11.51
N TYR A 108 0.00 2.00 11.44
CA TYR A 108 -0.91 2.53 12.46
C TYR A 108 -2.13 1.62 12.67
N VAL A 109 -2.68 1.58 13.88
CA VAL A 109 -3.95 0.89 14.15
C VAL A 109 -5.04 1.92 14.37
N VAL A 110 -6.08 1.88 13.54
CA VAL A 110 -7.29 2.68 13.71
C VAL A 110 -8.26 1.94 14.61
N HIS A 111 -8.64 2.58 15.71
CA HIS A 111 -9.65 2.09 16.64
C HIS A 111 -10.98 2.79 16.37
N LEU A 112 -12.00 2.05 15.97
CA LEU A 112 -13.34 2.57 15.72
C LEU A 112 -14.29 2.04 16.79
N ALA A 113 -14.78 2.94 17.64
CA ALA A 113 -15.78 2.64 18.65
C ALA A 113 -17.13 3.30 18.32
N SER A 114 -18.20 2.64 18.75
CA SER A 114 -19.58 2.83 18.30
C SER A 114 -20.22 4.21 18.55
N THR A 115 -19.64 5.14 19.31
CA THR A 115 -20.39 6.35 19.67
C THR A 115 -20.38 7.43 18.59
N GLU A 116 -19.43 7.43 17.65
CA GLU A 116 -19.26 8.56 16.71
C GLU A 116 -19.27 8.18 15.22
N THR A 117 -19.01 6.92 14.86
CA THR A 117 -18.81 6.54 13.45
C THR A 117 -19.79 5.50 12.92
N CYS A 118 -20.28 4.58 13.75
CA CYS A 118 -21.20 3.53 13.31
C CYS A 118 -22.32 3.29 14.34
N ALA A 119 -23.57 3.43 13.91
CA ALA A 119 -24.75 3.28 14.77
C ALA A 119 -25.01 1.83 15.26
N SER A 120 -24.13 0.87 14.92
CA SER A 120 -24.37 -0.54 15.18
C SER A 120 -24.13 -0.95 16.63
N GLY A 121 -23.21 -0.32 17.38
CA GLY A 121 -22.85 -0.78 18.74
C GLY A 121 -21.47 -1.46 18.83
N GLY A 122 -20.89 -1.86 17.70
CA GLY A 122 -19.66 -2.66 17.66
C GLY A 122 -18.37 -1.86 17.63
N THR A 123 -17.24 -2.54 17.81
CA THR A 123 -15.89 -1.97 17.72
C THR A 123 -15.06 -2.66 16.63
N LEU A 124 -14.13 -1.92 16.01
CA LEU A 124 -13.20 -2.44 15.02
C LEU A 124 -11.79 -1.91 15.26
N ASP A 125 -10.82 -2.81 15.20
CA ASP A 125 -9.40 -2.47 15.16
C ASP A 125 -8.86 -2.82 13.78
N ILE A 126 -8.35 -1.81 13.08
CA ILE A 126 -7.91 -1.92 11.69
C ILE A 126 -6.44 -1.52 11.62
N TYR A 127 -5.58 -2.49 11.33
CA TYR A 127 -4.17 -2.26 11.10
C TYR A 127 -3.95 -1.74 9.69
N LEU A 128 -3.26 -0.60 9.58
CA LEU A 128 -2.88 0.06 8.34
C LEU A 128 -1.38 -0.12 8.13
N GLU A 129 -1.03 -0.87 7.10
CA GLU A 129 0.35 -1.11 6.68
C GLU A 129 0.66 -0.31 5.40
N PRO A 130 1.56 0.68 5.43
CA PRO A 130 1.97 1.42 4.23
C PRO A 130 2.92 0.58 3.38
N TYR A 131 2.69 0.61 2.07
CA TYR A 131 3.59 0.10 1.05
C TYR A 131 4.03 1.27 0.19
N LEU A 132 5.27 1.70 0.39
CA LEU A 132 5.88 2.81 -0.33
C LEU A 132 6.85 2.29 -1.39
N PRO A 133 7.05 3.03 -2.51
CA PRO A 133 8.14 2.73 -3.43
C PRO A 133 9.50 2.81 -2.70
N LYS A 134 10.49 2.11 -3.27
CA LYS A 134 11.87 2.26 -2.81
C LYS A 134 12.30 3.74 -2.90
N PRO A 135 13.07 4.26 -1.93
CA PRO A 135 13.63 5.59 -2.06
C PRO A 135 14.46 5.68 -3.34
N HIS A 136 14.34 6.81 -4.04
CA HIS A 136 14.95 7.03 -5.33
C HIS A 136 16.19 7.91 -5.17
N LEU A 137 17.36 7.37 -5.51
CA LEU A 137 18.59 8.13 -5.60
C LEU A 137 18.85 8.50 -7.06
N VAL A 138 18.83 9.80 -7.35
CA VAL A 138 19.24 10.38 -8.63
C VAL A 138 20.67 10.88 -8.52
N ILE A 139 21.55 10.37 -9.37
CA ILE A 139 22.97 10.75 -9.43
C ILE A 139 23.20 11.50 -10.73
N ILE A 140 23.66 12.75 -10.65
CA ILE A 140 23.99 13.56 -11.82
C ILE A 140 25.51 13.61 -11.95
N GLY A 141 26.10 12.79 -12.82
CA GLY A 141 27.55 12.63 -12.93
C GLY A 141 28.00 11.29 -13.54
N HIS A 142 29.19 11.24 -14.15
CA HIS A 142 29.80 9.99 -14.64
C HIS A 142 31.08 9.55 -13.91
N LEU A 143 31.69 10.42 -13.11
CA LEU A 143 33.03 10.13 -12.56
C LEU A 143 33.00 8.98 -11.53
N PRO A 144 34.16 8.41 -11.12
CA PRO A 144 34.21 7.24 -10.22
C PRO A 144 33.44 7.38 -8.89
N VAL A 145 33.19 8.62 -8.43
CA VAL A 145 32.31 8.88 -7.28
C VAL A 145 30.85 8.47 -7.57
N ALA A 146 30.35 8.71 -8.79
CA ALA A 146 29.03 8.27 -9.23
C ALA A 146 28.95 6.74 -9.26
N GLU A 147 29.94 6.06 -9.83
CA GLU A 147 30.00 4.60 -9.86
C GLU A 147 29.99 4.00 -8.44
N ALA A 148 30.79 4.59 -7.53
CA ALA A 148 30.82 4.19 -6.14
C ALA A 148 29.46 4.39 -5.44
N MET A 149 28.77 5.49 -5.71
CA MET A 149 27.43 5.73 -5.18
C MET A 149 26.41 4.71 -5.69
N VAL A 150 26.39 4.39 -6.98
CA VAL A 150 25.51 3.36 -7.55
C VAL A 150 25.73 2.01 -6.85
N ARG A 151 26.99 1.58 -6.74
CA ARG A 151 27.36 0.30 -6.11
C ARG A 151 26.96 0.21 -4.64
N LEU A 152 26.96 1.32 -3.91
CA LEU A 152 26.56 1.36 -2.49
C LEU A 152 25.03 1.47 -2.33
N ALA A 153 24.37 2.23 -3.20
CA ALA A 153 22.94 2.51 -3.08
C ALA A 153 22.06 1.28 -3.36
N LYS A 154 22.45 0.43 -4.32
CA LYS A 154 21.66 -0.74 -4.70
C LYS A 154 21.48 -1.77 -3.56
N PRO A 155 22.54 -2.18 -2.83
CA PRO A 155 22.39 -3.04 -1.64
C PRO A 155 21.58 -2.39 -0.51
N LEU A 156 21.60 -1.06 -0.40
CA LEU A 156 20.82 -0.30 0.58
C LEU A 156 19.33 -0.20 0.22
N GLY A 157 18.92 -0.75 -0.92
CA GLY A 157 17.52 -0.83 -1.33
C GLY A 157 17.02 0.37 -2.11
N PHE A 158 17.89 1.28 -2.56
CA PHE A 158 17.50 2.39 -3.41
C PHE A 158 17.15 1.92 -4.83
N ARG A 159 16.17 2.61 -5.43
CA ARG A 159 16.10 2.74 -6.89
C ARG A 159 17.13 3.78 -7.29
N VAL A 160 17.94 3.53 -8.31
CA VAL A 160 19.06 4.41 -8.70
C VAL A 160 18.91 4.82 -10.15
N SER A 161 18.90 6.12 -10.40
CA SER A 161 18.95 6.69 -11.75
C SER A 161 20.21 7.53 -11.91
N VAL A 162 20.92 7.34 -13.02
CA VAL A 162 22.10 8.12 -13.35
C VAL A 162 21.78 9.03 -14.53
N MET A 163 22.09 10.31 -14.41
CA MET A 163 21.98 11.30 -15.48
C MET A 163 23.39 11.80 -15.80
N THR A 164 23.82 11.56 -17.03
CA THR A 164 25.21 11.79 -17.41
C THR A 164 25.39 12.22 -18.87
N PRO A 165 25.38 13.54 -19.14
CA PRO A 165 25.60 14.08 -20.48
C PRO A 165 26.95 13.74 -21.11
N GLU A 166 27.96 13.46 -20.28
CA GLU A 166 29.33 13.18 -20.72
C GLU A 166 29.77 11.72 -20.47
N GLY A 167 28.88 10.88 -19.92
CA GLY A 167 29.17 9.48 -19.62
C GLY A 167 28.56 8.51 -20.62
N HIS A 168 28.71 7.21 -20.33
CA HIS A 168 28.10 6.16 -21.12
C HIS A 168 27.27 5.22 -20.23
N PRO A 169 26.10 4.74 -20.69
CA PRO A 169 25.24 3.82 -19.93
C PRO A 169 25.97 2.58 -19.40
N ASP A 170 26.91 2.04 -20.17
CA ASP A 170 27.68 0.83 -19.83
C ASP A 170 28.56 1.00 -18.57
N GLN A 171 28.81 2.23 -18.12
CA GLN A 171 29.55 2.51 -16.87
C GLN A 171 28.74 2.17 -15.61
N PHE A 172 27.40 2.07 -15.72
CA PHE A 172 26.50 1.91 -14.59
C PHE A 172 25.60 0.67 -14.72
N PRO A 173 26.18 -0.55 -14.80
CA PRO A 173 25.42 -1.78 -15.02
C PRO A 173 24.43 -2.09 -13.89
N ASP A 174 24.67 -1.56 -12.69
CA ASP A 174 23.83 -1.77 -11.51
C ASP A 174 22.70 -0.71 -11.37
N ALA A 175 22.71 0.36 -12.16
CA ALA A 175 21.68 1.40 -12.10
C ALA A 175 20.35 0.90 -12.68
N ASP A 176 19.22 1.37 -12.15
CA ASP A 176 17.89 1.03 -12.69
C ASP A 176 17.60 1.79 -13.99
N SER A 177 18.17 2.98 -14.16
CA SER A 177 18.15 3.72 -15.41
C SER A 177 19.39 4.60 -15.56
N VAL A 178 19.81 4.81 -16.80
CA VAL A 178 20.86 5.77 -17.16
C VAL A 178 20.36 6.62 -18.31
N SER A 179 20.49 7.94 -18.18
CA SER A 179 20.15 8.91 -19.22
C SER A 179 21.39 9.72 -19.60
N GLU A 180 21.52 10.03 -20.89
CA GLU A 180 22.52 10.97 -21.41
C GLU A 180 22.05 12.43 -21.31
N SER A 181 20.90 12.68 -20.71
CA SER A 181 20.37 14.03 -20.42
C SER A 181 19.99 14.17 -18.95
N ILE A 182 19.97 15.41 -18.46
CA ILE A 182 19.51 15.75 -17.12
C ILE A 182 18.01 16.03 -17.19
N ASP A 183 17.20 15.05 -16.80
CA ASP A 183 15.74 15.17 -16.76
C ASP A 183 15.18 14.52 -15.49
N LEU A 184 14.70 15.35 -14.57
CA LEU A 184 14.10 14.92 -13.29
C LEU A 184 12.57 14.84 -13.35
N SER A 185 11.94 15.00 -14.52
CA SER A 185 10.48 14.97 -14.65
C SER A 185 9.86 13.61 -14.27
N GLU A 186 10.63 12.52 -14.40
CA GLU A 186 10.21 11.16 -14.02
C GLU A 186 10.61 10.76 -12.59
N ALA A 187 10.98 11.73 -11.73
CA ALA A 187 11.27 11.45 -10.32
C ALA A 187 10.10 10.72 -9.65
N SER A 188 10.41 9.67 -8.87
CA SER A 188 9.41 8.80 -8.26
C SER A 188 8.49 9.57 -7.31
N ALA A 189 7.22 9.16 -7.21
CA ALA A 189 6.22 9.70 -6.26
C ALA A 189 6.55 9.46 -4.77
N GLY A 190 7.76 9.02 -4.45
CA GLY A 190 8.24 8.74 -3.10
C GLY A 190 9.42 9.62 -2.73
N GLU A 191 10.19 9.21 -1.71
CA GLU A 191 11.36 9.95 -1.29
C GLU A 191 12.43 9.98 -2.39
N THR A 192 12.77 11.18 -2.85
CA THR A 192 13.74 11.39 -3.93
C THR A 192 14.94 12.17 -3.40
N PHE A 193 16.12 11.57 -3.52
CA PHE A 193 17.40 12.13 -3.12
C PHE A 193 18.21 12.42 -4.38
N VAL A 194 18.64 13.66 -4.57
CA VAL A 194 19.46 14.06 -5.72
C VAL A 194 20.88 14.37 -5.26
N VAL A 195 21.87 13.73 -5.89
CA VAL A 195 23.28 13.99 -5.68
C VAL A 195 23.92 14.44 -6.99
N ILE A 196 24.30 15.72 -7.01
CA ILE A 196 25.05 16.33 -8.11
C ILE A 196 26.54 16.00 -7.91
N ALA A 197 27.05 15.12 -8.74
CA ALA A 197 28.44 14.67 -8.77
C ALA A 197 29.10 14.96 -10.14
N SER A 198 28.72 16.08 -10.78
CA SER A 198 29.24 16.50 -12.09
C SER A 198 30.70 16.95 -12.05
N HIS A 199 31.22 17.25 -10.85
CA HIS A 199 32.57 17.77 -10.63
C HIS A 199 32.84 19.15 -11.30
N GLY A 200 31.78 19.92 -11.60
CA GLY A 200 31.87 21.28 -12.13
C GLY A 200 31.65 21.40 -13.62
N ASN A 201 31.46 20.29 -14.34
CA ASN A 201 31.27 20.32 -15.79
C ASN A 201 29.89 20.84 -16.18
N TYR A 202 28.85 20.44 -15.44
CA TYR A 202 27.45 20.79 -15.69
C TYR A 202 26.67 21.03 -14.37
N ASP A 203 27.36 21.59 -13.36
CA ASP A 203 26.75 21.93 -12.06
C ASP A 203 25.56 22.90 -12.23
N ALA A 204 25.66 23.88 -13.14
CA ALA A 204 24.61 24.88 -13.35
C ALA A 204 23.33 24.27 -13.93
N GLU A 205 23.45 23.46 -14.98
CA GLU A 205 22.34 22.75 -15.59
C GLU A 205 21.68 21.78 -14.60
N ALA A 206 22.50 21.04 -13.83
CA ALA A 206 22.02 20.15 -12.79
C ALA A 206 21.24 20.90 -11.69
N LEU A 207 21.75 22.05 -11.22
CA LEU A 207 21.08 22.86 -10.21
C LEU A 207 19.77 23.44 -10.73
N GLU A 208 19.71 23.88 -11.99
CA GLU A 208 18.48 24.37 -12.60
C GLU A 208 17.41 23.27 -12.71
N ALA A 209 17.82 22.07 -13.14
CA ALA A 209 16.90 20.94 -13.25
C ALA A 209 16.35 20.52 -11.88
N VAL A 210 17.22 20.48 -10.85
CA VAL A 210 16.82 20.14 -9.48
C VAL A 210 15.93 21.20 -8.85
N ALA A 211 16.14 22.50 -9.14
CA ALA A 211 15.30 23.57 -8.64
C ALA A 211 13.84 23.48 -9.11
N LYS A 212 13.59 22.81 -10.25
CA LYS A 212 12.25 22.59 -10.81
C LYS A 212 11.61 21.28 -10.35
N ALA A 213 12.37 20.39 -9.71
CA ALA A 213 11.93 19.05 -9.34
C ALA A 213 11.51 18.98 -7.86
N GLU A 214 10.51 18.15 -7.56
CA GLU A 214 10.20 17.79 -6.19
C GLU A 214 11.26 16.80 -5.67
N SER A 215 12.03 17.21 -4.66
CA SER A 215 13.06 16.36 -4.05
C SER A 215 13.06 16.50 -2.54
N THR A 216 13.30 15.38 -1.85
CA THR A 216 13.41 15.29 -0.38
C THR A 216 14.76 15.85 0.08
N TYR A 217 15.80 15.65 -0.74
CA TYR A 217 17.16 16.04 -0.42
C TYR A 217 17.95 16.35 -1.68
N VAL A 218 18.79 17.39 -1.60
CA VAL A 218 19.70 17.79 -2.68
C VAL A 218 21.09 17.96 -2.10
N ALA A 219 22.08 17.30 -2.70
CA ALA A 219 23.49 17.49 -2.39
C ALA A 219 24.31 17.80 -3.63
N LEU A 220 25.35 18.61 -3.44
CA LEU A 220 26.36 18.90 -4.44
C LEU A 220 27.73 18.42 -3.94
N VAL A 221 28.33 17.47 -4.66
CA VAL A 221 29.68 16.97 -4.40
C VAL A 221 30.70 18.00 -4.90
N SER A 222 31.17 18.82 -3.98
CA SER A 222 32.03 19.96 -4.30
C SER A 222 32.98 20.34 -3.17
N SER A 223 34.08 21.01 -3.53
CA SER A 223 34.95 21.64 -2.54
C SER A 223 34.27 22.89 -1.99
N LYS A 224 34.61 23.31 -0.77
CA LYS A 224 34.06 24.53 -0.15
C LYS A 224 34.22 25.77 -1.04
N LYS A 225 35.30 25.85 -1.81
CA LYS A 225 35.56 26.95 -2.75
C LYS A 225 34.59 26.92 -3.93
N ARG A 226 34.41 25.76 -4.58
CA ARG A 226 33.53 25.62 -5.75
C ARG A 226 32.06 25.74 -5.35
N ALA A 227 31.65 25.15 -4.23
CA ALA A 227 30.27 25.28 -3.73
C ALA A 227 29.84 26.74 -3.53
N ARG A 228 30.73 27.62 -3.03
CA ARG A 228 30.45 29.06 -2.89
C ARG A 228 30.19 29.75 -4.22
N VAL A 229 30.93 29.37 -5.27
CA VAL A 229 30.78 29.94 -6.61
C VAL A 229 29.47 29.48 -7.23
N SER A 230 29.16 28.18 -7.16
CA SER A 230 27.91 27.62 -7.68
C SER A 230 26.67 28.22 -7.00
N ALA A 231 26.73 28.45 -5.69
CA ALA A 231 25.64 29.09 -4.94
C ALA A 231 25.42 30.56 -5.36
N SER A 232 26.48 31.29 -5.71
CA SER A 232 26.38 32.70 -6.14
C SER A 232 25.89 32.90 -7.58
N GLN A 233 25.93 31.85 -8.42
CA GLN A 233 25.51 31.90 -9.82
C GLN A 233 24.06 31.39 -10.03
N SER A 234 23.45 30.83 -8.99
CA SER A 234 22.11 30.22 -9.03
C SER A 234 21.04 31.08 -8.33
N MET A 235 21.37 32.32 -7.93
CA MET A 235 20.44 33.36 -7.44
C MET A 235 20.31 34.45 -8.50
#